data_AF-A0A525PR56-F1
#
_entry.id   AF-A0A525PR56-F1
#
_cell.length_a   1.000
_cell.length_b   1.000
_cell.length_c   1.000
_cell.angle_alpha   90.00
_cell.angle_beta   90.00
_cell.angle_gamma   90.00
#
_symmetry.space_group_name_H-M   'P 1'
#
loop_
_entity.id
_entity.type
_entity.pdbx_description
1 polymer ?
#
loop_
_entity_poly.entity_id
_entity_poly.type
_entity_poly.pdbx_seq_one_letter_code
_entity_poly.pdbx_strand_id
1 'polypeptide(L)'
;MNKAITDGLLLTPAAFAGGLDMYSSGDGTAGSDTYANAINAAFIPADQDFGGALELIKTQATQKLRYMGQTPLLPGCYLRITARVKAISGNLPAVRIAGYPALGDGSRVGGLVEYGPSVQLTSYGEEVEVSAIVGSGLRGGVDMVWGMRPVYGHFGLDLIGQNGGVVRIDDLEVEDVTGVFLRDMLAQVDVRDYGAVGDGVTDDRPAFVAANAAAQGRTVLVPKGTYLLNGDVTFDAPTR
;
A
#
# COMPACT_ATOMS: atom_id res chain seq x y z
N MET A 1 24.94 5.08 -7.72
CA MET A 1 23.79 5.96 -7.47
C MET A 1 22.56 5.14 -7.84
N ASN A 2 21.87 4.58 -6.84
CA ASN A 2 20.69 3.75 -7.09
C ASN A 2 19.51 4.68 -7.35
N LYS A 3 19.01 4.67 -8.58
CA LYS A 3 17.83 5.44 -8.98
C LYS A 3 16.60 4.72 -8.40
N ALA A 4 15.73 5.45 -7.69
CA ALA A 4 14.43 4.93 -7.25
C ALA A 4 13.65 4.43 -8.48
N ILE A 5 12.88 3.34 -8.36
CA ILE A 5 12.09 2.83 -9.49
C ILE A 5 11.05 3.86 -9.91
N THR A 6 10.60 4.67 -8.95
CA THR A 6 9.58 5.69 -9.12
C THR A 6 10.13 7.09 -9.39
N ASP A 7 11.41 7.23 -9.78
CA ASP A 7 11.99 8.55 -10.06
C ASP A 7 11.17 9.31 -11.12
N GLY A 8 10.68 10.50 -10.75
CA GLY A 8 9.77 11.32 -11.56
C GLY A 8 8.28 11.04 -11.40
N LEU A 9 7.86 10.10 -10.53
CA LEU A 9 6.46 9.87 -10.20
C LEU A 9 6.02 10.68 -8.99
N LEU A 10 4.77 11.16 -9.01
CA LEU A 10 4.10 11.72 -7.85
C LEU A 10 3.53 10.57 -7.01
N LEU A 11 4.24 10.23 -5.93
CA LEU A 11 3.80 9.22 -4.98
C LEU A 11 3.04 9.82 -3.80
N THR A 12 3.55 10.94 -3.30
CA THR A 12 3.03 11.60 -2.09
C THR A 12 1.61 12.10 -2.33
N PRO A 13 0.63 11.66 -1.50
CA PRO A 13 -0.71 12.20 -1.48
C PRO A 13 -0.71 13.72 -1.31
N ALA A 14 -1.72 14.39 -1.86
CA ALA A 14 -1.87 15.83 -1.66
C ALA A 14 -2.22 16.12 -0.19
N ALA A 15 -1.55 17.10 0.42
CA ALA A 15 -1.84 17.50 1.80
C ALA A 15 -3.33 17.83 2.02
N PHE A 16 -3.86 17.57 3.22
CA PHE A 16 -5.23 17.92 3.60
C PHE A 16 -5.52 19.41 3.46
N ALA A 17 -4.50 20.25 3.62
CA ALA A 17 -4.57 21.69 3.40
C ALA A 17 -4.97 22.06 1.96
N GLY A 18 -4.75 21.15 1.00
CA GLY A 18 -5.16 21.31 -0.39
C GLY A 18 -6.65 21.04 -0.65
N GLY A 19 -7.39 20.50 0.33
CA GLY A 19 -8.82 20.22 0.23
C GLY A 19 -9.17 18.77 0.59
N LEU A 20 -10.28 18.62 1.32
CA LEU A 20 -10.81 17.30 1.71
C LEU A 20 -11.65 16.64 0.59
N ASP A 21 -11.83 17.30 -0.56
CA ASP A 21 -12.39 16.71 -1.78
C ASP A 21 -11.46 15.69 -2.43
N MET A 22 -10.16 15.73 -2.12
CA MET A 22 -9.18 14.73 -2.56
C MET A 22 -9.16 13.46 -1.69
N TYR A 23 -9.99 13.41 -0.65
CA TYR A 23 -10.03 12.34 0.33
C TYR A 23 -11.44 11.75 0.43
N SER A 24 -11.54 10.45 0.25
CA SER A 24 -12.79 9.71 0.19
C SER A 24 -13.08 8.94 1.47
N SER A 25 -14.36 8.89 1.82
CA SER A 25 -14.90 7.97 2.83
C SER A 25 -15.24 6.58 2.27
N GLY A 26 -15.06 6.39 0.96
CA GLY A 26 -15.17 5.13 0.22
C GLY A 26 -13.81 4.56 -0.17
N ASP A 27 -13.70 4.05 -1.38
CA ASP A 27 -12.49 3.39 -1.90
C ASP A 27 -11.51 4.33 -2.61
N GLY A 28 -11.83 5.63 -2.67
CA GLY A 28 -11.02 6.64 -3.39
C GLY A 28 -11.26 6.65 -4.89
N THR A 29 -12.08 5.75 -5.43
CA THR A 29 -12.41 5.66 -6.85
C THR A 29 -13.35 6.79 -7.29
N ALA A 30 -13.40 7.04 -8.60
CA ALA A 30 -14.34 7.99 -9.19
C ALA A 30 -15.79 7.72 -8.73
N GLY A 31 -16.49 8.78 -8.33
CA GLY A 31 -17.86 8.70 -7.81
C GLY A 31 -17.99 8.31 -6.33
N SER A 32 -16.88 8.04 -5.62
CA SER A 32 -16.92 7.83 -4.17
C SER A 32 -17.21 9.14 -3.43
N ASP A 33 -17.94 9.04 -2.31
CA ASP A 33 -18.18 10.18 -1.42
C ASP A 33 -16.86 10.72 -0.85
N THR A 34 -16.74 12.05 -0.75
CA THR A 34 -15.55 12.76 -0.27
C THR A 34 -15.77 13.43 1.08
N TYR A 35 -14.67 13.87 1.71
CA TYR A 35 -14.71 14.56 2.99
C TYR A 35 -14.91 16.08 2.87
N ALA A 36 -15.00 16.64 1.65
CA ALA A 36 -15.13 18.08 1.40
C ALA A 36 -16.27 18.77 2.17
N ASN A 37 -17.40 18.07 2.32
CA ASN A 37 -18.61 18.59 2.98
C ASN A 37 -19.16 17.59 4.01
N ALA A 38 -18.33 16.65 4.45
CA ALA A 38 -18.76 15.63 5.38
C ALA A 38 -18.90 16.24 6.78
N ILE A 39 -20.07 16.08 7.40
CA ILE A 39 -20.36 16.65 8.73
C ILE A 39 -19.46 16.10 9.85
N ASN A 40 -18.78 14.99 9.60
CA ASN A 40 -17.92 14.31 10.54
C ASN A 40 -16.42 14.55 10.27
N ALA A 41 -16.05 15.46 9.37
CA ALA A 41 -14.66 15.77 9.05
C ALA A 41 -14.42 17.28 8.92
N ALA A 42 -13.24 17.73 9.33
CA ALA A 42 -12.81 19.12 9.16
C ALA A 42 -11.29 19.21 9.02
N PHE A 43 -10.81 20.20 8.26
CA PHE A 43 -9.40 20.54 8.23
C PHE A 43 -9.06 21.48 9.40
N ILE A 44 -8.00 21.13 10.13
CA ILE A 44 -7.43 21.89 11.24
C ILE A 44 -6.10 22.48 10.76
N PRO A 45 -5.99 23.81 10.58
CA PRO A 45 -4.82 24.43 9.96
C PRO A 45 -3.59 24.55 10.87
N ALA A 46 -3.76 24.41 12.19
CA ALA A 46 -2.73 24.66 13.19
C ALA A 46 -2.89 23.72 14.40
N ASP A 47 -2.93 22.43 14.14
CA ASP A 47 -2.71 21.42 15.17
C ASP A 47 -1.28 21.52 15.72
N GLN A 48 -1.13 21.36 17.04
CA GLN A 48 0.15 21.54 17.73
C GLN A 48 1.24 20.57 17.27
N ASP A 49 0.86 19.36 16.87
CA ASP A 49 1.80 18.27 16.58
C ASP A 49 1.97 18.09 15.05
N PHE A 50 0.89 18.29 14.29
CA PHE A 50 0.86 18.04 12.85
C PHE A 50 0.88 19.31 11.99
N GLY A 51 0.62 20.49 12.57
CA GLY A 51 0.35 21.68 11.77
C GLY A 51 -0.99 21.54 11.04
N GLY A 52 -0.98 21.19 9.76
CA GLY A 52 -2.21 20.91 9.01
C GLY A 52 -2.71 19.48 9.27
N ALA A 53 -3.91 19.30 9.81
CA ALA A 53 -4.44 17.99 10.14
C ALA A 53 -5.90 17.80 9.70
N LEU A 54 -6.29 16.57 9.40
CA LEU A 54 -7.69 16.18 9.30
C LEU A 54 -8.21 15.79 10.68
N GLU A 55 -9.25 16.47 11.17
CA GLU A 55 -10.04 16.00 12.31
C GLU A 55 -11.22 15.17 11.79
N LEU A 56 -11.37 13.94 12.29
CA LEU A 56 -12.36 12.98 11.82
C LEU A 56 -13.09 12.34 13.00
N ILE A 57 -14.41 12.35 12.95
CA ILE A 57 -15.29 11.62 13.86
C ILE A 57 -15.64 10.29 13.22
N LYS A 58 -15.26 9.18 13.87
CA LYS A 58 -15.57 7.82 13.41
C LYS A 58 -17.06 7.52 13.60
N THR A 59 -17.77 7.31 12.51
CA THR A 59 -19.22 7.04 12.52
C THR A 59 -19.60 5.67 11.94
N GLN A 60 -18.65 4.96 11.32
CA GLN A 60 -18.85 3.65 10.70
C GLN A 60 -17.95 2.59 11.34
N ALA A 61 -18.41 1.33 11.34
CA ALA A 61 -17.65 0.20 11.90
C ALA A 61 -16.23 0.10 11.34
N THR A 62 -16.07 0.30 10.03
CA THR A 62 -14.81 0.64 9.37
C THR A 62 -14.99 2.01 8.73
N GLN A 63 -14.28 3.01 9.24
CA GLN A 63 -14.26 4.35 8.63
C GLN A 63 -13.04 4.42 7.73
N LYS A 64 -13.27 4.47 6.42
CA LYS A 64 -12.19 4.58 5.44
C LYS A 64 -11.78 6.04 5.27
N LEU A 65 -10.50 6.26 5.10
CA LEU A 65 -9.92 7.48 4.56
C LEU A 65 -9.02 7.05 3.40
N ARG A 66 -9.37 7.44 2.17
CA ARG A 66 -8.62 7.09 0.96
C ARG A 66 -8.26 8.34 0.17
N TYR A 67 -6.99 8.50 -0.17
CA TYR A 67 -6.60 9.48 -1.16
C TYR A 67 -7.15 9.08 -2.52
N MET A 68 -7.80 10.03 -3.20
CA MET A 68 -8.45 9.79 -4.49
C MET A 68 -7.49 9.78 -5.68
N GLY A 69 -6.27 10.31 -5.50
CA GLY A 69 -5.24 10.22 -6.53
C GLY A 69 -4.84 8.77 -6.79
N GLN A 70 -4.35 8.53 -8.00
CA GLN A 70 -3.85 7.23 -8.42
C GLN A 70 -2.36 7.16 -8.11
N THR A 71 -1.98 6.48 -7.04
CA THR A 71 -0.57 6.24 -6.72
C THR A 71 -0.05 5.09 -7.59
N PRO A 72 0.87 5.34 -8.55
CA PRO A 72 1.29 4.30 -9.49
C PRO A 72 2.02 3.14 -8.81
N LEU A 73 1.75 1.92 -9.28
CA LEU A 73 2.43 0.70 -8.83
C LEU A 73 3.18 0.09 -10.01
N LEU A 74 4.47 0.44 -10.12
CA LEU A 74 5.32 -0.13 -11.15
C LEU A 74 5.75 -1.56 -10.77
N PRO A 75 5.95 -2.46 -11.77
CA PRO A 75 6.57 -3.75 -11.52
C PRO A 75 7.88 -3.63 -10.74
N GLY A 76 8.06 -4.46 -9.70
CA GLY A 76 9.23 -4.43 -8.83
C GLY A 76 9.24 -3.31 -7.78
N CYS A 77 8.23 -2.44 -7.75
CA CYS A 77 8.12 -1.37 -6.76
C CYS A 77 7.60 -1.90 -5.42
N TYR A 78 8.12 -1.32 -4.35
CA TYR A 78 7.66 -1.49 -2.97
C TYR A 78 7.44 -0.10 -2.38
N LEU A 79 6.20 0.20 -2.04
CA LEU A 79 5.82 1.49 -1.45
C LEU A 79 5.51 1.30 0.02
N ARG A 80 6.09 2.15 0.88
CA ARG A 80 5.65 2.29 2.26
C ARG A 80 4.62 3.39 2.30
N ILE A 81 3.47 3.10 2.87
CA ILE A 81 2.46 4.09 3.20
C ILE A 81 2.51 4.30 4.70
N THR A 82 2.53 5.56 5.13
CA THR A 82 2.60 5.96 6.54
C THR A 82 1.51 6.96 6.85
N ALA A 83 0.93 6.84 8.05
CA ALA A 83 0.03 7.83 8.61
C ALA A 83 0.36 8.05 10.08
N ARG A 84 0.29 9.30 10.54
CA ARG A 84 0.35 9.64 11.96
C ARG A 84 -1.04 10.06 12.43
N VAL A 85 -1.48 9.46 13.52
CA VAL A 85 -2.84 9.63 14.04
C VAL A 85 -2.77 9.80 15.55
N LYS A 86 -3.58 10.70 16.10
CA LYS A 86 -3.79 10.82 17.54
C LYS A 86 -5.26 10.84 17.88
N ALA A 87 -5.63 10.18 18.97
CA ALA A 87 -6.98 10.28 19.51
C ALA A 87 -7.15 11.63 20.23
N ILE A 88 -8.30 12.28 20.05
CA ILE A 88 -8.63 13.57 20.67
C ILE A 88 -9.65 13.38 21.78
N SER A 89 -10.72 12.63 21.51
CA SER A 89 -11.78 12.37 22.50
C SER A 89 -12.63 11.15 22.10
N GLY A 90 -13.51 10.71 23.00
CA GLY A 90 -14.44 9.63 22.74
C GLY A 90 -13.79 8.25 22.68
N ASN A 91 -14.41 7.31 21.98
CA ASN A 91 -13.91 5.94 21.88
C ASN A 91 -12.55 5.89 21.15
N LEU A 92 -11.67 4.98 21.56
CA LEU A 92 -10.34 4.84 20.97
C LEU A 92 -10.36 3.76 19.87
N PRO A 93 -10.36 4.12 18.57
CA PRO A 93 -10.32 3.15 17.49
C PRO A 93 -8.92 2.52 17.35
N ALA A 94 -8.84 1.41 16.63
CA ALA A 94 -7.58 0.97 16.04
C ALA A 94 -7.42 1.54 14.63
N VAL A 95 -6.19 1.77 14.21
CA VAL A 95 -5.82 2.35 12.91
C VAL A 95 -5.00 1.33 12.14
N ARG A 96 -5.23 1.20 10.83
CA ARG A 96 -4.36 0.42 9.93
C ARG A 96 -4.24 1.14 8.59
N ILE A 97 -3.09 0.99 7.94
CA ILE A 97 -2.97 1.37 6.53
C ILE A 97 -3.84 0.43 5.70
N ALA A 98 -4.49 0.99 4.68
CA ALA A 98 -5.32 0.23 3.76
C ALA A 98 -5.38 0.90 2.37
N GLY A 99 -5.77 0.14 1.36
CA GLY A 99 -5.83 0.66 -0.01
C GLY A 99 -6.74 -0.13 -0.93
N TYR A 100 -7.01 0.45 -2.10
CA TYR A 100 -7.78 -0.18 -3.18
C TYR A 100 -6.84 -0.50 -4.35
N PRO A 101 -6.63 -1.79 -4.68
CA PRO A 101 -5.79 -2.20 -5.81
C PRO A 101 -6.55 -2.10 -7.12
N ALA A 102 -6.14 -1.20 -8.01
CA ALA A 102 -6.86 -0.91 -9.24
C ALA A 102 -6.12 -1.39 -10.50
N LEU A 103 -6.90 -1.87 -11.47
CA LEU A 103 -6.48 -2.04 -12.85
C LEU A 103 -6.47 -0.69 -13.58
N GLY A 104 -5.90 -0.66 -14.80
CA GLY A 104 -5.83 0.57 -15.60
C GLY A 104 -7.19 1.16 -16.02
N ASP A 105 -8.25 0.35 -15.94
CA ASP A 105 -9.63 0.77 -16.15
C ASP A 105 -10.35 1.19 -14.84
N GLY A 106 -9.65 1.16 -13.71
CA GLY A 106 -10.16 1.50 -12.37
C GLY A 106 -10.93 0.39 -11.67
N SER A 107 -11.10 -0.78 -12.29
CA SER A 107 -11.72 -1.92 -11.65
C SER A 107 -10.81 -2.55 -10.57
N ARG A 108 -11.42 -3.13 -9.54
CA ARG A 108 -10.71 -3.70 -8.40
C ARG A 108 -10.04 -5.01 -8.77
N VAL A 109 -8.79 -5.18 -8.36
CA VAL A 109 -8.13 -6.50 -8.37
C VAL A 109 -8.57 -7.28 -7.14
N GLY A 110 -9.47 -8.25 -7.34
CA GLY A 110 -9.93 -9.14 -6.26
C GLY A 110 -8.88 -10.15 -5.79
N GLY A 111 -9.04 -10.62 -4.54
CA GLY A 111 -8.23 -11.67 -3.93
C GLY A 111 -6.93 -11.19 -3.26
N LEU A 112 -6.72 -9.88 -3.15
CA LEU A 112 -5.55 -9.28 -2.52
C LEU A 112 -5.80 -8.88 -1.07
N VAL A 113 -4.74 -8.87 -0.26
CA VAL A 113 -4.76 -8.29 1.09
C VAL A 113 -4.70 -6.77 0.97
N GLU A 114 -5.74 -6.08 1.41
CA GLU A 114 -5.92 -4.64 1.16
C GLU A 114 -5.68 -3.75 2.38
N TYR A 115 -5.18 -4.34 3.46
CA TYR A 115 -4.84 -3.61 4.68
C TYR A 115 -3.67 -4.28 5.38
N GLY A 116 -2.85 -3.46 6.02
CA GLY A 116 -1.74 -3.90 6.85
C GLY A 116 -2.15 -4.21 8.30
N PRO A 117 -1.16 -4.40 9.17
CA PRO A 117 -1.36 -4.54 10.61
C PRO A 117 -2.09 -3.33 11.21
N SER A 118 -2.88 -3.58 12.25
CA SER A 118 -3.59 -2.54 12.98
C SER A 118 -2.90 -2.19 14.30
N VAL A 119 -2.88 -0.91 14.64
CA VAL A 119 -2.40 -0.37 15.92
C VAL A 119 -3.59 0.19 16.70
N GLN A 120 -3.77 -0.26 17.94
CA GLN A 120 -4.82 0.25 18.83
C GLN A 120 -4.39 1.58 19.45
N LEU A 121 -5.20 2.62 19.34
CA LEU A 121 -4.97 3.86 20.09
C LEU A 121 -5.28 3.63 21.57
N THR A 122 -4.39 4.05 22.46
CA THR A 122 -4.49 3.78 23.91
C THR A 122 -4.63 5.02 24.77
N SER A 123 -4.25 6.19 24.25
CA SER A 123 -4.23 7.45 24.99
C SER A 123 -4.67 8.61 24.10
N TYR A 124 -5.19 9.68 24.71
CA TYR A 124 -5.48 10.93 24.00
C TYR A 124 -4.23 11.79 23.87
N GLY A 125 -4.10 12.48 22.73
CA GLY A 125 -2.96 13.35 22.41
C GLY A 125 -1.66 12.61 22.10
N GLU A 126 -1.61 11.29 22.25
CA GLU A 126 -0.46 10.48 21.86
C GLU A 126 -0.41 10.32 20.33
N GLU A 127 0.69 10.75 19.72
CA GLU A 127 0.97 10.52 18.31
C GLU A 127 1.32 9.05 18.07
N VAL A 128 0.54 8.39 17.23
CA VAL A 128 0.75 7.01 16.82
C VAL A 128 1.02 6.96 15.32
N GLU A 129 2.20 6.47 14.95
CA GLU A 129 2.53 6.16 13.56
C GLU A 129 2.04 4.74 13.22
N VAL A 130 1.39 4.62 12.07
CA VAL A 130 1.06 3.34 11.46
C VAL A 130 1.60 3.31 10.04
N SER A 131 2.20 2.19 9.65
CA SER A 131 2.72 2.00 8.31
C SER A 131 2.42 0.60 7.77
N ALA A 132 2.39 0.48 6.46
CA ALA A 132 2.39 -0.81 5.77
C ALA A 132 3.14 -0.71 4.44
N ILE A 133 3.76 -1.81 4.04
CA ILE A 133 4.44 -1.92 2.75
C ILE A 133 3.55 -2.69 1.77
N VAL A 134 3.22 -2.05 0.65
CA VAL A 134 2.63 -2.69 -0.53
C VAL A 134 3.74 -3.02 -1.51
N GLY A 135 3.68 -4.22 -2.09
CA GLY A 135 4.74 -4.71 -2.97
C GLY A 135 4.24 -5.66 -4.03
N SER A 136 5.02 -5.75 -5.10
CA SER A 136 4.79 -6.72 -6.18
C SER A 136 5.08 -8.17 -5.77
N GLY A 137 6.01 -8.39 -4.84
CA GLY A 137 6.42 -9.72 -4.39
C GLY A 137 6.27 -9.95 -2.89
N LEU A 138 6.23 -11.23 -2.51
CA LEU A 138 6.33 -11.62 -1.11
C LEU A 138 7.79 -11.51 -0.64
N ARG A 139 8.09 -10.48 0.13
CA ARG A 139 9.38 -10.27 0.80
C ARG A 139 9.18 -10.06 2.30
N GLY A 140 10.22 -10.30 3.09
CA GLY A 140 10.19 -10.04 4.53
C GLY A 140 9.83 -8.58 4.81
N GLY A 141 8.75 -8.33 5.55
CA GLY A 141 8.27 -6.98 5.87
C GLY A 141 7.28 -6.38 4.87
N VAL A 142 6.84 -7.11 3.84
CA VAL A 142 5.75 -6.69 2.95
C VAL A 142 4.42 -7.14 3.54
N ASP A 143 3.53 -6.19 3.80
CA ASP A 143 2.22 -6.44 4.41
C ASP A 143 1.14 -6.75 3.37
N MET A 144 1.20 -6.05 2.24
CA MET A 144 0.20 -6.09 1.18
C MET A 144 0.85 -6.54 -0.13
N VAL A 145 0.95 -7.86 -0.32
CA VAL A 145 1.51 -8.46 -1.55
C VAL A 145 0.45 -8.39 -2.65
N TRP A 146 0.63 -7.44 -3.57
CA TRP A 146 -0.36 -7.11 -4.60
C TRP A 146 -0.03 -7.67 -5.99
N GLY A 147 1.18 -8.22 -6.17
CA GLY A 147 1.57 -8.77 -7.47
C GLY A 147 1.79 -7.68 -8.51
N MET A 148 1.69 -8.07 -9.77
CA MET A 148 1.86 -7.17 -10.93
C MET A 148 0.52 -6.78 -11.57
N ARG A 149 -0.61 -7.23 -11.00
CA ARG A 149 -1.93 -6.99 -11.58
C ARG A 149 -2.40 -5.55 -11.37
N PRO A 150 -2.37 -4.99 -10.15
CA PRO A 150 -2.74 -3.59 -9.94
C PRO A 150 -1.71 -2.67 -10.62
N VAL A 151 -2.17 -1.64 -11.30
CA VAL A 151 -1.30 -0.65 -11.95
C VAL A 151 -1.21 0.64 -11.13
N TYR A 152 -2.16 0.85 -10.21
CA TYR A 152 -2.12 1.90 -9.19
C TYR A 152 -2.91 1.48 -7.95
N GLY A 153 -2.74 2.23 -6.86
CA GLY A 153 -3.55 2.11 -5.65
C GLY A 153 -4.16 3.44 -5.23
N HIS A 154 -5.37 3.38 -4.64
CA HIS A 154 -5.88 4.45 -3.78
C HIS A 154 -5.53 4.11 -2.35
N PHE A 155 -4.57 4.81 -1.75
CA PHE A 155 -4.05 4.50 -0.43
C PHE A 155 -4.59 5.43 0.66
N GLY A 156 -4.66 4.90 1.87
CA GLY A 156 -4.86 5.68 3.08
C GLY A 156 -4.95 4.78 4.29
N LEU A 157 -5.93 5.04 5.15
CA LEU A 157 -6.09 4.31 6.41
C LEU A 157 -7.54 3.91 6.67
N ASP A 158 -7.71 2.89 7.50
CA ASP A 158 -8.98 2.56 8.12
C ASP A 158 -8.91 2.85 9.61
N LEU A 159 -9.97 3.46 10.15
CA LEU A 159 -10.26 3.39 11.58
C LEU A 159 -11.26 2.25 11.81
N ILE A 160 -10.93 1.31 12.69
CA ILE A 160 -11.77 0.15 13.04
C ILE A 160 -12.09 0.14 14.54
N GLY A 161 -13.05 -0.67 14.95
CA GLY A 161 -13.52 -0.73 16.33
C GLY A 161 -14.72 0.17 16.60
N GLN A 162 -14.89 0.61 17.84
CA GLN A 162 -16.08 1.34 18.29
C GLN A 162 -16.21 2.72 17.63
N ASN A 163 -17.45 3.12 17.34
CA ASN A 163 -17.78 4.45 16.79
C ASN A 163 -17.83 5.52 17.88
N GLY A 164 -17.77 6.80 17.50
CA GLY A 164 -17.87 7.93 18.42
C GLY A 164 -16.51 8.43 18.95
N GLY A 165 -15.41 7.96 18.39
CA GLY A 165 -14.08 8.52 18.60
C GLY A 165 -13.79 9.69 17.66
N VAL A 166 -13.11 10.70 18.17
CA VAL A 166 -12.53 11.81 17.39
C VAL A 166 -11.03 11.60 17.30
N VAL A 167 -10.49 11.63 16.08
CA VAL A 167 -9.04 11.54 15.83
C VAL A 167 -8.58 12.75 15.03
N ARG A 168 -7.29 13.09 15.16
CA ARG A 168 -6.58 13.93 14.20
C ARG A 168 -5.56 13.11 13.47
N ILE A 169 -5.46 13.35 12.18
CA ILE A 169 -4.64 12.60 11.23
C ILE A 169 -3.76 13.62 10.51
N ASP A 170 -2.47 13.36 10.52
CA ASP A 170 -1.49 14.10 9.73
C ASP A 170 -1.52 13.68 8.26
N ASP A 171 -0.96 14.50 7.38
CA ASP A 171 -0.86 14.20 5.97
C ASP A 171 -0.29 12.78 5.72
N LEU A 172 -0.87 12.09 4.74
CA LEU A 172 -0.43 10.74 4.39
C LEU A 172 0.89 10.80 3.62
N GLU A 173 1.80 9.90 3.95
CA GLU A 173 3.08 9.78 3.27
C GLU A 173 3.16 8.47 2.48
N VAL A 174 3.74 8.55 1.29
CA VAL A 174 4.04 7.37 0.46
C VAL A 174 5.47 7.48 -0.05
N GLU A 175 6.29 6.49 0.29
CA GLU A 175 7.72 6.44 -0.03
C GLU A 175 8.06 5.21 -0.87
N ASP A 176 8.93 5.37 -1.88
CA ASP A 176 9.56 4.23 -2.57
C ASP A 176 10.65 3.62 -1.68
N VAL A 177 10.33 2.48 -1.07
CA VAL A 177 11.23 1.70 -0.22
C VAL A 177 11.83 0.51 -0.96
N THR A 178 11.71 0.44 -2.28
CA THR A 178 12.32 -0.63 -3.10
C THR A 178 13.81 -0.76 -2.83
N GLY A 179 14.48 0.37 -2.55
CA GLY A 179 15.87 0.46 -2.13
C GLY A 179 16.26 -0.50 -0.98
N VAL A 180 15.35 -0.70 -0.03
CA VAL A 180 15.55 -1.54 1.16
C VAL A 180 15.68 -3.02 0.75
N PHE A 181 14.96 -3.42 -0.28
CA PHE A 181 14.98 -4.79 -0.81
C PHE A 181 16.10 -5.01 -1.83
N LEU A 182 16.89 -3.98 -2.18
CA LEU A 182 17.93 -4.10 -3.20
C LEU A 182 19.03 -5.08 -2.83
N ARG A 183 19.37 -5.28 -1.55
CA ARG A 183 20.39 -6.30 -1.19
C ARG A 183 19.92 -7.71 -1.52
N ASP A 184 18.63 -7.98 -1.38
CA ASP A 184 18.02 -9.25 -1.79
C ASP A 184 17.84 -9.32 -3.33
N MET A 185 17.69 -8.18 -4.03
CA MET A 185 17.51 -8.10 -5.49
C MET A 185 18.81 -8.02 -6.33
N LEU A 186 19.92 -7.58 -5.73
CA LEU A 186 21.18 -7.31 -6.44
C LEU A 186 22.02 -8.56 -6.70
N ALA A 187 21.79 -9.65 -5.97
CA ALA A 187 22.45 -10.93 -6.25
C ALA A 187 21.59 -11.88 -7.09
N GLN A 188 20.26 -11.78 -6.95
CA GLN A 188 19.33 -12.78 -7.48
C GLN A 188 17.98 -12.15 -7.86
N VAL A 189 17.29 -12.74 -8.84
CA VAL A 189 15.93 -12.39 -9.29
C VAL A 189 14.99 -13.50 -8.84
N ASP A 190 14.15 -13.23 -7.86
CA ASP A 190 13.26 -14.25 -7.29
C ASP A 190 12.01 -14.41 -8.14
N VAL A 191 11.67 -15.65 -8.54
CA VAL A 191 10.42 -15.94 -9.27
C VAL A 191 9.17 -15.48 -8.54
N ARG A 192 9.21 -15.37 -7.20
CA ARG A 192 8.09 -14.88 -6.37
C ARG A 192 7.85 -13.38 -6.52
N ASP A 193 8.85 -12.59 -6.89
CA ASP A 193 8.67 -11.16 -7.19
C ASP A 193 7.76 -10.94 -8.41
N TYR A 194 7.70 -11.95 -9.28
CA TYR A 194 6.93 -11.94 -10.52
C TYR A 194 5.61 -12.71 -10.36
N GLY A 195 5.23 -13.04 -9.11
CA GLY A 195 3.95 -13.66 -8.79
C GLY A 195 3.95 -15.18 -8.73
N ALA A 196 5.10 -15.85 -8.67
CA ALA A 196 5.13 -17.30 -8.45
C ALA A 196 4.65 -17.64 -7.03
N VAL A 197 3.71 -18.57 -6.92
CA VAL A 197 3.06 -19.01 -5.67
C VAL A 197 3.79 -20.20 -5.06
N GLY A 198 4.13 -21.21 -5.87
CA GLY A 198 4.86 -22.40 -5.38
C GLY A 198 4.03 -23.37 -4.55
N ASP A 199 2.72 -23.47 -4.80
CA ASP A 199 1.76 -24.36 -4.13
C ASP A 199 1.49 -25.69 -4.86
N GLY A 200 2.06 -25.87 -6.06
CA GLY A 200 1.93 -27.05 -6.92
C GLY A 200 0.64 -27.10 -7.74
N VAL A 201 -0.19 -26.05 -7.67
CA VAL A 201 -1.51 -25.97 -8.32
C VAL A 201 -1.61 -24.75 -9.22
N THR A 202 -1.07 -23.62 -8.80
CA THR A 202 -1.06 -22.36 -9.55
C THR A 202 -0.03 -22.43 -10.68
N ASP A 203 -0.41 -22.00 -11.89
CA ASP A 203 0.53 -21.92 -13.01
C ASP A 203 1.53 -20.78 -12.80
N ASP A 204 2.74 -21.14 -12.38
CA ASP A 204 3.83 -20.23 -12.09
C ASP A 204 4.67 -19.90 -13.34
N ARG A 205 4.33 -20.48 -14.50
CA ARG A 205 5.06 -20.26 -15.78
C ARG A 205 5.21 -18.77 -16.14
N PRO A 206 4.17 -17.91 -16.06
CA PRO A 206 4.32 -16.49 -16.40
C PRO A 206 5.34 -15.78 -15.51
N ALA A 207 5.36 -16.12 -14.21
CA ALA A 207 6.29 -15.54 -13.24
C ALA A 207 7.73 -15.97 -13.54
N PHE A 208 7.95 -17.24 -13.90
CA PHE A 208 9.27 -17.75 -14.26
C PHE A 208 9.81 -17.10 -15.54
N VAL A 209 8.98 -16.94 -16.57
CA VAL A 209 9.36 -16.26 -17.82
C VAL A 209 9.71 -14.80 -17.57
N ALA A 210 8.91 -14.10 -16.76
CA ALA A 210 9.17 -12.70 -16.42
C ALA A 210 10.44 -12.53 -15.58
N ALA A 211 10.68 -13.43 -14.61
CA ALA A 211 11.90 -13.44 -13.82
C ALA A 211 13.14 -13.69 -14.68
N ASN A 212 13.08 -14.65 -15.60
CA ASN A 212 14.19 -14.93 -16.52
C ASN A 212 14.49 -13.72 -17.43
N ALA A 213 13.46 -13.13 -18.03
CA ALA A 213 13.63 -11.93 -18.87
C ALA A 213 14.22 -10.74 -18.09
N ALA A 214 13.90 -10.65 -16.79
CA ALA A 214 14.42 -9.60 -15.93
C ALA A 214 15.83 -9.88 -15.39
N ALA A 215 16.31 -11.13 -15.43
CA ALA A 215 17.58 -11.53 -14.84
C ALA A 215 18.77 -10.73 -15.39
N GLN A 216 18.84 -10.48 -16.71
CA GLN A 216 19.87 -9.62 -17.33
C GLN A 216 21.31 -9.93 -16.86
N GLY A 217 21.64 -11.23 -16.71
CA GLY A 217 22.94 -11.70 -16.21
C GLY A 217 23.04 -11.94 -14.70
N ARG A 218 21.97 -11.69 -13.94
CA ARG A 218 21.83 -12.07 -12.52
C ARG A 218 21.30 -13.50 -12.38
N THR A 219 21.44 -14.10 -11.20
CA THR A 219 20.92 -15.46 -10.95
C THR A 219 19.41 -15.41 -10.70
N VAL A 220 18.60 -16.24 -11.34
CA VAL A 220 17.20 -16.43 -10.95
C VAL A 220 17.14 -17.32 -9.71
N LEU A 221 16.57 -16.82 -8.62
CA LEU A 221 16.28 -17.58 -7.41
C LEU A 221 14.93 -18.26 -7.55
N VAL A 222 14.91 -19.56 -7.32
CA VAL A 222 13.70 -20.39 -7.21
C VAL A 222 13.61 -20.87 -5.76
N PRO A 223 12.92 -20.14 -4.87
CA PRO A 223 12.81 -20.54 -3.47
C PRO A 223 12.16 -21.92 -3.31
N LYS A 224 12.33 -22.55 -2.15
CA LYS A 224 11.68 -23.84 -1.86
C LYS A 224 10.15 -23.74 -2.03
N GLY A 225 9.60 -24.58 -2.89
CA GLY A 225 8.17 -24.70 -3.19
C GLY A 225 7.90 -25.80 -4.21
N THR A 226 6.64 -26.02 -4.58
CA THR A 226 6.26 -26.89 -5.70
C THR A 226 5.67 -25.99 -6.77
N TYR A 227 6.28 -25.93 -7.95
CA TYR A 227 5.88 -24.97 -8.99
C TYR A 227 5.28 -25.73 -10.16
N LEU A 228 4.01 -25.44 -10.49
CA LEU A 228 3.39 -25.96 -11.70
C LEU A 228 3.75 -25.03 -12.86
N LEU A 229 4.35 -25.58 -13.92
CA LEU A 229 4.68 -24.84 -15.13
C LEU A 229 3.90 -25.46 -16.30
N ASN A 230 2.81 -24.82 -16.75
CA ASN A 230 1.97 -25.32 -17.84
C ASN A 230 2.60 -25.00 -19.21
N GLY A 231 3.76 -25.60 -19.47
CA GLY A 231 4.52 -25.46 -20.71
C GLY A 231 6.00 -25.22 -20.45
N ASP A 232 6.76 -25.12 -21.52
CA ASP A 232 8.21 -24.99 -21.43
C ASP A 232 8.63 -23.61 -20.90
N VAL A 233 9.67 -23.61 -20.07
CA VAL A 233 10.38 -22.42 -19.61
C VAL A 233 11.85 -22.61 -19.94
N THR A 234 12.41 -21.65 -20.67
CA THR A 234 13.84 -21.60 -20.97
C THR A 234 14.50 -20.56 -20.08
N PHE A 235 15.61 -20.93 -19.45
CA PHE A 235 16.47 -20.02 -18.71
C PHE A 235 17.75 -19.74 -19.50
N ASP A 236 18.05 -18.46 -19.70
CA ASP A 236 19.34 -17.97 -20.19
C ASP A 236 20.19 -17.36 -19.06
N ALA A 237 19.59 -17.19 -17.88
CA ALA A 237 20.25 -16.79 -16.65
C ALA A 237 20.65 -18.00 -15.77
N PRO A 238 21.72 -17.89 -14.95
CA PRO A 238 22.01 -18.88 -13.91
C PRO A 238 20.81 -19.02 -12.98
N THR A 239 20.52 -20.24 -12.49
CA THR A 239 19.41 -20.49 -11.55
C THR A 239 19.93 -21.04 -10.22
N ARG A 240 19.23 -20.75 -9.12
CA ARG A 240 19.57 -21.22 -7.77
C ARG A 240 18.35 -21.62 -6.96
#